data_AF-A0A0R0A1B8-F1
#
_entry.id   AF-A0A0R0A1B8-F1
#
_cell.length_a   1.000
_cell.length_b   1.000
_cell.length_c   1.000
_cell.angle_alpha   90.00
_cell.angle_beta   90.00
_cell.angle_gamma   90.00
#
_symmetry.space_group_name_H-M   'P 1'
#
loop_
_entity.id
_entity.type
_entity.pdbx_description
1 polymer ?
#
loop_
_entity_poly.entity_id
_entity_poly.type
_entity_poly.pdbx_seq_one_letter_code
_entity_poly.pdbx_strand_id
1 'polypeptide(L)'
;MNNELKGSDLTRAMLARGDKKVWCAVCDDSDEQAMMDHCGNDFTAYIVSFRDGHFYCNAGMPWEFAVPIKIIAVLQSEIEK
;
A
#
# COMPACT_ATOMS: atom_id res chain seq x y z
N MET A 1 3.91 -24.99 -1.97
CA MET A 1 4.30 -23.56 -1.93
C MET A 1 3.03 -22.74 -2.03
N ASN A 2 2.65 -22.01 -0.98
CA ASN A 2 1.58 -21.02 -1.08
C ASN A 2 2.12 -19.87 -1.91
N ASN A 3 1.62 -19.70 -3.14
CA ASN A 3 1.90 -18.54 -4.00
C ASN A 3 1.06 -17.33 -3.56
N GLU A 4 0.96 -17.10 -2.25
CA GLU A 4 0.21 -15.98 -1.73
C GLU A 4 0.96 -14.69 -2.03
N LEU A 5 0.40 -13.88 -2.92
CA LEU A 5 0.92 -12.55 -3.20
C LEU A 5 0.60 -11.64 -2.02
N LYS A 6 1.61 -10.93 -1.53
CA LYS A 6 1.52 -9.95 -0.44
C LYS A 6 2.41 -8.74 -0.75
N GLY A 7 2.30 -7.69 0.04
CA GLY A 7 3.22 -6.55 -0.07
C GLY A 7 3.15 -5.85 -1.44
N SER A 8 4.28 -5.32 -1.87
CA SER A 8 4.47 -4.69 -3.18
C SER A 8 4.11 -5.61 -4.35
N ASP A 9 4.34 -6.91 -4.21
CA ASP A 9 4.01 -7.91 -5.25
C ASP A 9 2.50 -8.00 -5.49
N LEU A 10 1.70 -7.92 -4.41
CA LEU A 10 0.25 -7.87 -4.52
C LEU A 10 -0.21 -6.58 -5.18
N THR A 11 0.35 -5.42 -4.82
CA THR A 11 0.04 -4.14 -5.48
C THR A 11 0.34 -4.20 -6.98
N ARG A 12 1.50 -4.75 -7.37
CA ARG A 12 1.86 -4.94 -8.79
C ARG A 12 0.83 -5.80 -9.52
N ALA A 13 0.38 -6.89 -8.92
CA ALA A 13 -0.64 -7.76 -9.50
C ALA A 13 -2.01 -7.07 -9.62
N MET A 14 -2.41 -6.26 -8.63
CA MET A 14 -3.63 -5.46 -8.66
C MET A 14 -3.61 -4.43 -9.80
N LEU A 15 -2.50 -3.70 -9.94
CA LEU A 15 -2.33 -2.72 -11.01
C LEU A 15 -2.31 -3.37 -12.39
N ALA A 16 -1.63 -4.52 -12.54
CA ALA A 16 -1.58 -5.28 -13.80
C ALA A 16 -2.95 -5.82 -14.22
N ARG A 17 -3.82 -6.13 -13.24
CA ARG A 17 -5.23 -6.50 -13.49
C ARG A 17 -6.08 -5.31 -13.93
N GLY A 18 -5.61 -4.08 -13.72
CA GLY A 18 -6.29 -2.85 -14.11
C GLY A 18 -6.97 -2.09 -12.96
N ASP A 19 -6.67 -2.44 -11.71
CA ASP A 19 -7.15 -1.69 -10.55
C ASP A 19 -6.52 -0.29 -10.55
N LYS A 20 -7.34 0.76 -10.49
CA LYS A 20 -6.89 2.15 -10.74
C LYS A 20 -6.62 2.96 -9.48
N LYS A 21 -6.96 2.43 -8.29
CA LYS A 21 -6.88 3.12 -7.01
C LYS A 21 -6.63 2.12 -5.90
N VAL A 22 -5.40 1.63 -5.82
CA VAL A 22 -4.98 0.75 -4.73
C VAL A 22 -4.51 1.64 -3.58
N TRP A 23 -5.16 1.56 -2.43
CA TRP A 23 -4.74 2.33 -1.26
C TRP A 23 -3.60 1.60 -0.57
N CYS A 24 -2.44 2.24 -0.50
CA CYS A 24 -1.21 1.61 -0.03
C CYS A 24 -0.57 2.40 1.10
N ALA A 25 0.06 1.69 2.03
CA ALA A 25 1.18 2.24 2.79
C ALA A 25 2.42 2.24 1.88
N VAL A 26 3.20 3.32 1.90
CA VAL A 26 4.33 3.52 0.99
C VAL A 26 5.60 3.86 1.76
N CYS A 27 6.74 3.43 1.23
CA CYS A 27 8.06 3.70 1.79
C CYS A 27 9.11 3.50 0.69
N ASP A 28 10.30 4.05 0.89
CA ASP A 28 11.44 3.83 0.01
C ASP A 28 12.40 2.74 0.51
N ASP A 29 12.18 2.19 1.71
CA ASP A 29 13.11 1.24 2.33
C ASP A 29 12.70 -0.24 2.17
N SER A 30 11.45 -0.60 2.49
CA SER A 30 10.92 -1.97 2.38
C SER A 30 9.41 -2.06 2.56
N ASP A 31 8.83 -3.22 2.23
CA ASP A 31 7.42 -3.56 2.53
C ASP A 31 7.17 -3.59 4.05
N GLU A 32 8.10 -4.14 4.83
CA GLU A 32 8.02 -4.18 6.28
C GLU A 32 8.01 -2.76 6.88
N GLN A 33 8.91 -1.90 6.40
CA GLN A 33 9.00 -0.51 6.85
C GLN A 33 7.75 0.28 6.45
N ALA A 34 7.23 0.09 5.23
CA ALA A 34 5.95 0.68 4.80
C ALA A 34 4.80 0.34 5.76
N MET A 35 4.75 -0.90 6.27
CA MET A 35 3.75 -1.32 7.24
C MET A 35 4.01 -0.82 8.67
N MET A 36 5.27 -0.65 9.06
CA MET A 36 5.65 -0.13 10.39
C MET A 36 5.39 1.37 10.51
N ASP A 37 5.71 2.15 9.48
CA ASP A 37 5.47 3.61 9.44
C ASP A 37 3.98 3.95 9.40
N HIS A 38 3.12 3.00 8.99
CA HIS A 38 1.67 3.18 9.08
C HIS A 38 1.18 3.34 10.54
N CYS A 39 1.88 2.82 11.55
CA CYS A 39 1.52 3.03 12.96
C CYS A 39 1.64 4.50 13.42
N GLY A 40 2.35 5.35 12.67
CA GLY A 40 2.43 6.81 12.85
C GLY A 40 1.68 7.62 11.78
N ASN A 41 1.09 6.95 10.78
CA ASN A 41 0.27 7.51 9.72
C ASN A 41 0.99 8.46 8.73
N ASP A 42 2.31 8.36 8.57
CA ASP A 42 3.01 9.45 7.89
C ASP A 42 2.88 9.40 6.35
N PHE A 43 2.79 8.23 5.71
CA PHE A 43 2.59 8.18 4.24
C PHE A 43 1.72 7.01 3.76
N THR A 44 0.44 7.29 3.48
CA THR A 44 -0.43 6.42 2.67
C THR A 44 -0.84 7.13 1.39
N ALA A 45 -1.02 6.38 0.30
CA ALA A 45 -1.36 6.96 -1.00
C ALA A 45 -2.24 6.04 -1.85
N TYR A 46 -3.07 6.64 -2.72
CA TYR A 46 -3.64 5.91 -3.85
C TYR A 46 -2.57 5.70 -4.91
N ILE A 47 -2.11 4.46 -5.07
CA ILE A 47 -1.25 4.05 -6.16
C ILE A 47 -2.11 3.76 -7.39
N VAL A 48 -1.70 4.36 -8.51
CA VAL A 48 -2.43 4.33 -9.78
C VAL A 48 -1.66 3.64 -10.90
N SER A 49 -0.34 3.49 -10.76
CA SER A 49 0.51 2.82 -11.75
C SER A 49 1.83 2.35 -11.16
N PHE A 50 2.42 1.33 -11.79
CA PHE A 50 3.78 0.87 -11.56
C PHE A 50 4.55 0.94 -12.88
N ARG A 51 5.67 1.68 -12.90
CA ARG A 51 6.52 1.86 -14.10
C ARG A 51 7.97 2.06 -13.68
N ASP A 52 8.90 1.54 -14.47
CA ASP A 52 10.34 1.70 -14.26
C ASP A 52 10.80 1.35 -12.84
N GLY A 53 10.20 0.31 -12.25
CA GLY A 53 10.53 -0.17 -10.90
C GLY A 53 9.88 0.59 -9.75
N HIS A 54 9.05 1.62 -10.01
CA HIS A 54 8.49 2.48 -8.98
C HIS A 54 6.96 2.52 -9.00
N PHE A 55 6.36 2.70 -7.83
CA PHE A 55 4.94 2.95 -7.65
C PHE A 55 4.65 4.45 -7.70
N TYR A 56 3.59 4.85 -8.40
CA TYR A 56 3.22 6.26 -8.53
C TYR A 56 1.82 6.50 -8.00
N CYS A 57 1.69 7.55 -7.18
CA CYS A 57 0.41 8.12 -6.83
C CYS A 57 -0.01 9.22 -7.84
N ASN A 58 -1.26 9.69 -7.74
CA ASN A 58 -1.76 10.74 -8.64
C ASN A 58 -1.00 12.09 -8.50
N ALA A 59 -0.26 12.29 -7.41
CA ALA A 59 0.59 13.47 -7.21
C ALA A 59 1.95 13.37 -7.93
N GLY A 60 2.25 12.22 -8.56
CA GLY A 60 3.47 12.03 -9.36
C GLY A 60 4.73 11.67 -8.57
N MET A 61 4.66 11.59 -7.24
CA MET A 61 5.77 11.14 -6.40
C MET A 61 6.00 9.62 -6.60
N PRO A 62 7.22 9.19 -6.95
CA PRO A 62 7.58 7.78 -7.01
C PRO A 62 7.82 7.22 -5.60
N TRP A 63 7.56 5.93 -5.43
CA TRP A 63 7.86 5.15 -4.22
C TRP A 63 8.48 3.82 -4.62
N GLU A 64 9.45 3.32 -3.85
CA GLU A 64 10.05 2.01 -4.11
C GLU A 64 9.14 0.85 -3.66
N PHE A 65 8.42 1.03 -2.54
CA PHE A 65 7.55 0.01 -1.95
C PHE A 65 6.13 0.52 -1.73
N ALA A 66 5.14 -0.34 -1.98
CA ALA A 66 3.73 -0.03 -1.79
C ALA A 66 2.93 -1.26 -1.35
N VAL A 67 2.59 -1.32 -0.07
CA VAL A 67 1.80 -2.42 0.51
C VAL A 67 0.32 -2.07 0.49
N PRO A 68 -0.56 -2.88 -0.12
CA PRO A 68 -1.98 -2.57 -0.18
C PRO A 68 -2.61 -2.77 1.21
N ILE A 69 -3.32 -1.76 1.69
CA ILE A 69 -3.96 -1.74 3.02
C ILE A 69 -5.45 -1.45 2.89
N LYS A 70 -6.19 -1.74 3.97
CA LYS A 70 -7.60 -1.37 4.11
C LYS A 70 -7.74 -0.39 5.26
N ILE A 71 -8.10 0.86 4.97
CA ILE A 71 -8.48 1.84 6.00
C ILE A 71 -9.97 1.70 6.29
N ILE A 72 -10.30 1.46 7.55
CA ILE A 72 -11.67 1.42 8.06
C ILE A 72 -11.79 2.38 9.24
N ALA A 73 -12.93 3.07 9.34
CA ALA A 73 -13.23 3.85 10.53
C ALA A 73 -13.38 2.88 11.72
N VAL A 74 -12.70 3.19 12.81
CA VAL A 74 -12.84 2.42 14.06
C VAL A 74 -14.22 2.70 14.66
N LEU A 75 -14.91 1.64 15.07
CA LEU A 75 -16.19 1.73 15.77
C LEU A 75 -15.97 1.76 17.30
N GLN A 76 -16.87 2.41 18.02
CA GLN A 76 -16.83 2.48 19.49
C GLN A 76 -16.73 1.07 20.13
N SER A 77 -17.45 0.09 19.57
CA SER A 77 -17.44 -1.30 20.02
C SER A 77 -16.08 -2.02 19.92
N GLU A 78 -15.13 -1.48 19.17
CA GLU A 78 -13.77 -2.04 19.04
C GLU A 78 -12.80 -1.52 20.11
N ILE A 79 -13.19 -0.46 20.84
CA ILE A 79 -12.37 0.22 21.85
C ILE A 79 -12.88 -0.08 23.27
N GLU A 80 -14.18 -0.34 23.42
CA GLU A 80 -14.79 -0.70 24.72
C GLU A 80 -14.69 -2.22 24.95
N LYS A 81 -13.75 -2.63 25.81
CA LYS A 81 -13.65 -3.99 26.36
C LYS A 81 -14.23 -4.04 27.77
#